data_AF-A0A397DV78-F1
#
_entry.id   AF-A0A397DV78-F1
#
_cell.length_a   1.000
_cell.length_b   1.000
_cell.length_c   1.000
_cell.angle_alpha   90.00
_cell.angle_beta   90.00
_cell.angle_gamma   90.00
#
_symmetry.space_group_name_H-M   'P 1'
#
loop_
_entity.id
_entity.type
_entity.pdbx_description
1 polymer ?
#
loop_
_entity_poly.entity_id
_entity_poly.type
_entity_poly.pdbx_seq_one_letter_code
_entity_poly.pdbx_strand_id
1 'polypeptide(L)'
;EVNLTVLAVLNLQQACFFSWNRRRREDDTSTVAAVATLWMSKCAFYALGNSHLMTTIEIGKAYTGLTTYSQGIVGFLTFFIVMTGPTVVILAAFTIIPAGKALPALWSLELLSFLVYSVIVYAMRFHLFIWSVFAPKMMYHMACLVWDIVLTVVAVALSAGSL
;
A
#
# COMPACT_ATOMS: atom_id res chain seq x y z
N GLU A 1 -4.82 -4.81 16.44
CA GLU A 1 -3.53 -5.11 17.12
C GLU A 1 -2.50 -5.55 16.09
N VAL A 2 -1.23 -5.17 16.27
CA VAL A 2 -0.15 -5.50 15.32
C VAL A 2 0.19 -6.99 15.41
N ASN A 3 0.27 -7.67 14.26
CA ASN A 3 0.64 -9.08 14.24
C ASN A 3 2.18 -9.19 14.19
N LEU A 4 2.79 -9.29 15.38
CA LEU A 4 4.25 -9.28 15.54
C LEU A 4 4.94 -10.40 14.77
N THR A 5 4.32 -11.58 14.68
CA THR A 5 4.86 -12.74 13.96
C THR A 5 4.91 -12.48 12.45
N VAL A 6 3.81 -11.99 11.88
CA VAL A 6 3.74 -11.65 10.45
C VAL A 6 4.70 -10.50 10.13
N LEU A 7 4.81 -9.51 11.03
CA LEU A 7 5.76 -8.41 10.88
C LEU A 7 7.21 -8.90 10.91
N ALA A 8 7.57 -9.84 11.77
CA ALA A 8 8.91 -10.42 11.81
C ALA A 8 9.26 -11.15 10.51
N VAL A 9 8.31 -11.93 9.97
CA VAL A 9 8.47 -12.61 8.67
C VAL A 9 8.65 -11.58 7.54
N LEU A 10 7.84 -10.52 7.53
CA LEU A 10 7.96 -9.45 6.54
C LEU A 10 9.33 -8.77 6.58
N ASN A 11 9.84 -8.47 7.79
CA ASN A 11 11.18 -7.87 7.94
C ASN A 11 12.28 -8.80 7.41
N LEU A 12 12.18 -10.10 7.69
CA LEU A 12 13.11 -11.09 7.13
C LEU A 12 13.03 -11.15 5.60
N GLN A 13 11.81 -11.19 5.05
CA GLN A 13 11.58 -11.18 3.60
C GLN A 13 12.15 -9.93 2.95
N GLN A 14 11.94 -8.76 3.57
CA GLN A 14 12.50 -7.50 3.11
C GLN A 14 14.04 -7.52 3.15
N ALA A 15 14.66 -7.96 4.26
CA ALA A 15 16.12 -8.08 4.35
C ALA A 15 16.70 -9.01 3.27
N CYS A 16 16.07 -10.16 3.04
CA CYS A 16 16.43 -11.08 1.96
C CYS A 16 16.31 -10.41 0.60
N PHE A 17 15.22 -9.70 0.34
CA PHE A 17 14.99 -8.96 -0.90
C PHE A 17 16.07 -7.89 -1.16
N PHE A 18 16.39 -7.08 -0.16
CA PHE A 18 17.47 -6.09 -0.24
C PHE A 18 18.82 -6.75 -0.54
N SER A 19 19.14 -7.84 0.17
CA SER A 19 20.39 -8.57 -0.02
C SER A 19 20.49 -9.21 -1.40
N TRP A 20 19.37 -9.70 -1.93
CA TRP A 20 19.27 -10.32 -3.24
C TRP A 20 19.44 -9.29 -4.35
N ASN A 21 18.76 -8.14 -4.23
CA ASN A 21 18.79 -7.09 -5.25
C ASN A 21 20.17 -6.41 -5.30
N ARG A 22 20.85 -6.23 -4.16
CA ARG A 22 22.23 -5.71 -4.10
C ARG A 22 23.26 -6.61 -4.82
N ARG A 23 22.96 -7.90 -5.02
CA ARG A 23 23.86 -8.87 -5.67
C ARG A 23 23.66 -9.00 -7.18
N ARG A 24 22.62 -8.41 -7.79
CA ARG A 24 22.29 -8.62 -9.21
C ARG A 24 22.35 -7.32 -10.04
N ARG A 25 22.65 -7.46 -11.34
CA ARG A 25 22.77 -6.36 -12.33
C ARG A 25 21.39 -5.86 -12.82
N GLU A 26 21.33 -4.58 -13.17
CA GLU A 26 20.18 -3.65 -13.03
C GLU A 26 19.00 -3.74 -14.03
N ASP A 27 19.08 -4.47 -15.14
CA ASP A 27 18.11 -4.26 -16.23
C ASP A 27 16.88 -5.19 -16.20
N ASP A 28 17.05 -6.52 -16.13
CA ASP A 28 15.92 -7.47 -16.21
C ASP A 28 15.25 -7.78 -14.84
N THR A 29 15.90 -7.37 -13.74
CA THR A 29 15.42 -7.66 -12.37
C THR A 29 14.42 -6.63 -11.85
N SER A 30 14.27 -5.49 -12.55
CA SER A 30 13.46 -4.34 -12.07
C SER A 30 11.97 -4.64 -11.96
N THR A 31 11.41 -5.43 -12.88
CA THR A 31 9.99 -5.82 -12.88
C THR A 31 9.67 -6.81 -11.76
N VAL A 32 10.49 -7.85 -11.60
CA VAL A 32 10.37 -8.83 -10.51
C VAL A 32 10.50 -8.14 -9.16
N ALA A 33 11.42 -7.19 -9.06
CA ALA A 33 11.63 -6.41 -7.85
C ALA A 33 10.44 -5.47 -7.54
N ALA A 34 9.82 -4.86 -8.55
CA ALA A 34 8.60 -4.08 -8.39
C ALA A 34 7.40 -4.95 -7.96
N VAL A 35 7.23 -6.13 -8.56
CA VAL A 35 6.18 -7.10 -8.17
C VAL A 35 6.36 -7.53 -6.71
N ALA A 36 7.59 -7.88 -6.31
CA ALA A 36 7.90 -8.25 -4.93
C ALA A 36 7.64 -7.08 -3.96
N THR A 37 7.93 -5.85 -4.37
CA THR A 37 7.64 -4.64 -3.59
C THR A 37 6.15 -4.46 -3.37
N LEU A 38 5.31 -4.60 -4.41
CA LEU A 38 3.85 -4.55 -4.24
C LEU A 38 3.36 -5.64 -3.30
N TRP A 39 3.85 -6.87 -3.47
CA TRP A 39 3.46 -7.99 -2.62
C TRP A 39 3.79 -7.71 -1.14
N MET A 40 5.03 -7.30 -0.85
CA MET A 40 5.45 -6.93 0.50
C MET A 40 4.66 -5.74 1.04
N SER A 41 4.32 -4.76 0.19
CA SER A 41 3.49 -3.60 0.57
C SER A 41 2.08 -4.02 1.00
N LYS A 42 1.44 -4.93 0.26
CA LYS A 42 0.15 -5.52 0.67
C LYS A 42 0.29 -6.34 1.95
N CYS A 43 1.37 -7.10 2.12
CA CYS A 43 1.63 -7.82 3.37
C CYS A 43 1.83 -6.87 4.57
N ALA A 44 2.51 -5.74 4.38
CA ALA A 44 2.73 -4.73 5.41
C ALA A 44 1.42 -4.13 5.94
N PHE A 45 0.44 -3.92 5.05
CA PHE A 45 -0.91 -3.49 5.44
C PHE A 45 -1.52 -4.44 6.48
N TYR A 46 -1.50 -5.76 6.21
CA TYR A 46 -2.04 -6.77 7.13
C TYR A 46 -1.15 -7.02 8.34
N ALA A 47 0.18 -6.90 8.22
CA ALA A 47 1.12 -7.08 9.33
C ALA A 47 0.88 -6.07 10.46
N LEU A 48 0.48 -4.83 10.10
CA LEU A 48 0.08 -3.80 11.06
C LEU A 48 -1.31 -4.02 11.67
N GLY A 49 -1.99 -5.11 11.33
CA GLY A 49 -3.29 -5.48 11.87
C GLY A 49 -4.48 -4.85 11.14
N ASN A 50 -4.26 -4.22 9.98
CA ASN A 50 -5.36 -3.71 9.16
C ASN A 50 -6.07 -4.86 8.43
N SER A 51 -7.32 -4.63 8.04
CA SER A 51 -8.07 -5.51 7.15
C SER A 51 -8.94 -4.69 6.20
N HIS A 52 -9.54 -5.34 5.20
CA HIS A 52 -10.42 -4.67 4.24
C HIS A 52 -11.87 -4.48 4.77
N LEU A 53 -12.09 -4.72 6.07
CA LEU A 53 -13.38 -4.52 6.74
C LEU A 53 -13.40 -3.16 7.43
N MET A 54 -14.53 -2.46 7.35
CA MET A 54 -14.69 -1.16 8.02
C MET A 54 -14.61 -1.25 9.54
N THR A 55 -15.05 -2.37 10.12
CA THR A 55 -15.06 -2.61 11.57
C THR A 55 -13.66 -2.74 12.18
N THR A 56 -12.63 -2.93 11.36
CA THR A 56 -11.25 -3.11 11.83
C THR A 56 -10.42 -1.83 11.81
N ILE A 57 -10.97 -0.71 11.30
CA ILE A 57 -10.25 0.56 11.30
C ILE A 57 -10.15 1.09 12.72
N GLU A 58 -8.91 1.24 13.19
CA GLU A 58 -8.62 1.79 14.51
C GLU A 58 -8.54 3.33 14.45
N ILE A 59 -9.65 4.00 14.72
CA ILE A 59 -9.70 5.48 14.79
C ILE A 59 -9.13 6.04 16.10
N GLY A 60 -8.98 5.21 17.14
CA GLY A 60 -8.54 5.66 18.47
C GLY A 60 -7.17 6.35 18.45
N LYS A 61 -6.23 5.80 17.68
CA LYS A 61 -4.89 6.37 17.49
C LYS A 61 -4.92 7.76 16.85
N ALA A 62 -5.91 8.03 16.00
CA ALA A 62 -6.06 9.32 15.33
C ALA A 62 -6.46 10.47 16.26
N TYR A 63 -6.91 10.16 17.49
CA TYR A 63 -7.23 11.16 18.52
C TYR A 63 -6.05 11.58 19.38
N THR A 64 -4.91 10.90 19.25
CA THR A 64 -3.73 11.19 20.08
C THR A 64 -3.25 12.61 19.83
N GLY A 65 -3.35 13.48 20.84
CA GLY A 65 -2.95 14.90 20.75
C GLY A 65 -4.05 15.86 20.30
N LEU A 66 -5.28 15.40 20.04
CA LEU A 66 -6.42 16.27 19.75
C LEU A 66 -7.16 16.66 21.03
N THR A 67 -7.37 17.96 21.23
CA THR A 67 -8.17 18.51 22.34
C THR A 67 -9.65 18.68 21.99
N THR A 68 -10.00 18.67 20.70
CA THR A 68 -11.38 18.81 20.21
C THR A 68 -11.61 17.88 19.02
N TYR A 69 -12.82 17.32 18.91
CA TYR A 69 -13.21 16.48 17.79
C TYR A 69 -13.22 17.30 16.48
N SER A 70 -12.50 16.82 15.48
CA SER A 70 -12.57 17.32 14.11
C SER A 70 -12.58 16.13 13.15
N GLN A 71 -13.71 15.90 12.48
CA GLN A 71 -13.91 14.76 11.58
C GLN A 71 -12.85 14.72 10.48
N GLY A 72 -12.49 15.88 9.91
CA GLY A 72 -11.49 15.96 8.85
C GLY A 72 -10.09 15.53 9.31
N ILE A 73 -9.65 16.00 10.49
CA ILE A 73 -8.32 15.68 11.02
C ILE A 73 -8.23 14.20 11.39
N VAL A 74 -9.24 13.69 12.11
CA VAL A 74 -9.29 12.27 12.51
C VAL A 74 -9.31 11.38 11.27
N GLY A 75 -10.10 11.72 10.25
CA GLY A 75 -10.16 10.94 9.00
C GLY A 75 -8.82 10.92 8.26
N PHE A 76 -8.17 12.07 8.13
CA PHE A 76 -6.85 12.19 7.51
C PHE A 76 -5.78 11.40 8.27
N LEU A 77 -5.71 11.54 9.60
CA LEU A 77 -4.71 10.82 10.40
C LEU A 77 -4.96 9.31 10.38
N THR A 78 -6.23 8.88 10.42
CA THR A 78 -6.61 7.48 10.25
C THR A 78 -6.11 6.93 8.91
N PHE A 79 -6.34 7.67 7.83
CA PHE A 79 -5.85 7.29 6.50
C PHE A 79 -4.32 7.17 6.46
N PHE A 80 -3.58 8.12 7.04
CA PHE A 80 -2.12 8.06 7.16
C PHE A 80 -1.64 6.84 7.97
N ILE A 81 -2.29 6.54 9.09
CA ILE A 81 -1.96 5.40 9.95
C ILE A 81 -2.13 4.09 9.15
N VAL A 82 -3.23 3.94 8.42
CA VAL A 82 -3.51 2.75 7.61
C VAL A 82 -2.48 2.59 6.48
N MET A 83 -2.11 3.69 5.81
CA MET A 83 -1.16 3.66 4.69
C MET A 83 0.31 3.56 5.10
N THR A 84 0.63 3.64 6.41
CA THR A 84 2.02 3.65 6.89
C THR A 84 2.81 2.40 6.47
N GLY A 85 2.23 1.21 6.62
CA GLY A 85 2.90 -0.05 6.24
C GLY A 85 3.28 -0.11 4.76
N PRO A 86 2.31 0.02 3.84
CA PRO A 86 2.56 0.12 2.41
C PRO A 86 3.59 1.20 2.03
N THR A 87 3.50 2.37 2.65
CA THR A 87 4.38 3.51 2.40
C THR A 87 5.84 3.19 2.70
N VAL A 88 6.12 2.62 3.88
CA VAL A 88 7.49 2.31 4.30
C VAL A 88 8.13 1.29 3.35
N VAL A 89 7.38 0.26 2.93
CA VAL A 89 7.91 -0.75 2.00
C VAL A 89 8.21 -0.16 0.61
N ILE A 90 7.28 0.64 0.06
CA ILE A 90 7.45 1.24 -1.28
C ILE A 90 8.61 2.25 -1.28
N LEU A 91 8.69 3.12 -0.27
CA LEU A 91 9.79 4.08 -0.14
C LEU A 91 11.14 3.37 0.02
N ALA A 92 11.19 2.30 0.81
CA ALA A 92 12.40 1.49 0.97
C ALA A 92 12.84 0.88 -0.37
N ALA A 93 11.91 0.39 -1.20
CA ALA A 93 12.23 -0.18 -2.50
C ALA A 93 12.81 0.85 -3.49
N PHE A 94 12.35 2.11 -3.47
CA PHE A 94 12.89 3.17 -4.32
C PHE A 94 14.34 3.55 -3.99
N THR A 95 14.88 3.14 -2.84
CA THR A 95 16.32 3.29 -2.53
C THR A 95 17.20 2.33 -3.33
N ILE A 96 16.63 1.26 -3.87
CA ILE A 96 17.36 0.24 -4.63
C ILE A 96 16.98 0.24 -6.11
N ILE A 97 15.70 0.51 -6.42
CA ILE A 97 15.16 0.43 -7.77
C ILE A 97 14.82 1.85 -8.23
N PRO A 98 15.32 2.30 -9.38
CA PRO A 98 14.96 3.62 -9.90
C PRO A 98 13.46 3.70 -10.18
N ALA A 99 12.83 4.79 -9.73
CA ALA A 99 11.38 5.00 -9.85
C ALA A 99 10.89 4.82 -11.29
N GLY A 100 11.63 5.34 -12.28
CA GLY A 100 11.26 5.23 -13.69
C GLY A 100 11.09 3.79 -14.21
N LYS A 101 11.85 2.82 -13.68
CA LYS A 101 11.72 1.40 -14.05
C LYS A 101 10.64 0.68 -13.23
N ALA A 102 10.50 1.03 -11.95
CA ALA A 102 9.54 0.37 -11.06
C ALA A 102 8.10 0.82 -11.31
N LEU A 103 7.86 2.13 -11.49
CA LEU A 103 6.52 2.73 -11.55
C LEU A 103 5.60 2.09 -12.60
N PRO A 104 6.01 1.78 -13.85
CA PRO A 104 5.14 1.14 -14.83
C PRO A 104 4.61 -0.23 -14.36
N ALA A 105 5.49 -1.04 -13.74
CA ALA A 105 5.10 -2.35 -13.20
C ALA A 105 4.19 -2.20 -11.98
N LEU A 106 4.46 -1.22 -11.10
CA LEU A 106 3.61 -0.94 -9.94
C LEU A 106 2.19 -0.52 -10.37
N TRP A 107 2.10 0.47 -11.26
CA TRP A 107 0.83 1.01 -11.76
C TRP A 107 0.03 -0.01 -12.57
N SER A 108 0.69 -0.76 -13.45
CA SER A 108 -0.01 -1.77 -14.26
C SER A 108 -0.69 -2.84 -13.40
N LEU A 109 -0.01 -3.33 -12.36
CA LEU A 109 -0.57 -4.34 -11.46
C LEU A 109 -1.67 -3.79 -10.55
N GLU A 110 -1.50 -2.57 -10.01
CA GLU A 110 -2.52 -1.97 -9.16
C GLU A 110 -3.79 -1.60 -9.95
N LEU A 111 -3.64 -1.01 -11.14
CA LEU A 111 -4.77 -0.71 -12.04
C LEU A 111 -5.47 -1.98 -12.53
N LEU A 112 -4.71 -3.04 -12.82
CA LEU A 112 -5.28 -4.34 -13.17
C LEU A 112 -6.09 -4.91 -12.00
N SER A 113 -5.55 -4.86 -10.77
CA SER A 113 -6.26 -5.31 -9.57
C SER A 113 -7.55 -4.51 -9.35
N PHE A 114 -7.48 -3.19 -9.50
CA PHE A 114 -8.63 -2.29 -9.40
C PHE A 114 -9.69 -2.57 -10.47
N LEU A 115 -9.28 -2.79 -11.72
CA LEU A 115 -10.17 -3.09 -12.84
C LEU A 115 -10.89 -4.42 -12.60
N VAL A 116 -10.13 -5.48 -12.28
CA VAL A 116 -10.70 -6.80 -11.99
C VAL A 116 -11.70 -6.71 -10.85
N TYR A 117 -11.36 -5.98 -9.78
CA TYR A 117 -12.25 -5.82 -8.65
C TYR A 117 -13.51 -5.00 -9.01
N SER A 118 -13.36 -3.95 -9.81
CA SER A 118 -14.49 -3.13 -10.29
C SER A 118 -15.48 -3.95 -11.14
N VAL A 119 -14.98 -4.83 -12.01
CA VAL A 119 -15.82 -5.76 -12.80
C VAL A 119 -16.59 -6.72 -11.88
N ILE A 120 -15.93 -7.27 -10.86
CA ILE A 120 -16.58 -8.17 -9.88
C ILE A 120 -17.67 -7.43 -9.10
N VAL A 121 -17.38 -6.22 -8.61
CA VAL A 121 -18.34 -5.39 -7.87
C VAL A 121 -19.55 -5.05 -8.74
N TYR A 122 -19.33 -4.72 -10.02
CA TYR A 122 -20.40 -4.47 -10.97
C TYR A 122 -21.26 -5.71 -11.22
N ALA A 123 -20.64 -6.87 -11.42
CA ALA A 123 -21.36 -8.14 -11.61
C ALA A 123 -22.19 -8.53 -10.38
N MET A 124 -21.68 -8.25 -9.18
CA MET A 124 -22.32 -8.58 -7.90
C MET A 124 -23.21 -7.46 -7.35
N ARG A 125 -23.60 -6.46 -8.15
CA ARG A 125 -24.35 -5.27 -7.69
C ARG A 125 -25.69 -5.56 -7.00
N PHE A 126 -26.34 -6.68 -7.34
CA PHE A 126 -27.61 -7.11 -6.74
C PHE A 126 -27.43 -8.14 -5.61
N HIS A 127 -26.17 -8.51 -5.31
CA HIS A 127 -25.87 -9.44 -4.24
C HIS A 127 -26.01 -8.75 -2.87
N LEU A 128 -26.54 -9.46 -1.87
CA LEU A 128 -26.79 -8.92 -0.53
C LEU A 128 -25.53 -8.34 0.15
N PHE A 129 -24.34 -8.80 -0.26
CA PHE A 129 -23.05 -8.37 0.28
C PHE A 129 -22.43 -7.15 -0.42
N ILE A 130 -23.10 -6.54 -1.40
CA ILE A 130 -22.55 -5.38 -2.14
C ILE A 130 -22.13 -4.25 -1.20
N TRP A 131 -22.96 -3.96 -0.19
CA TRP A 131 -22.71 -2.86 0.76
C TRP A 131 -21.82 -3.25 1.95
N SER A 132 -21.83 -4.51 2.37
CA SER A 132 -21.14 -4.94 3.61
C SER A 132 -19.76 -5.55 3.39
N VAL A 133 -19.50 -6.16 2.22
CA VAL A 133 -18.22 -6.83 1.91
C VAL A 133 -17.52 -6.18 0.73
N PHE A 134 -18.26 -5.92 -0.35
CA PHE A 134 -17.67 -5.43 -1.58
C PHE A 134 -17.34 -3.92 -1.52
N ALA A 135 -18.29 -3.09 -1.07
CA ALA A 135 -18.09 -1.65 -0.98
C ALA A 135 -16.94 -1.25 -0.04
N PRO A 136 -16.80 -1.80 1.19
CA PRO A 136 -15.67 -1.46 2.05
C PRO A 136 -14.33 -1.78 1.40
N LYS A 137 -14.19 -2.97 0.81
CA LYS A 137 -12.97 -3.36 0.11
C LYS A 137 -12.69 -2.47 -1.12
N MET A 138 -13.72 -2.05 -1.85
CA MET A 138 -13.60 -1.10 -2.97
C MET A 138 -13.07 0.27 -2.48
N MET A 139 -13.58 0.76 -1.35
CA MET A 139 -13.10 2.01 -0.75
C MET A 139 -11.62 1.95 -0.39
N TYR A 140 -11.13 0.82 0.15
CA TYR A 140 -9.69 0.64 0.38
C TYR A 140 -8.88 0.67 -0.91
N HIS A 141 -9.35 0.03 -1.98
CA HIS A 141 -8.67 0.09 -3.28
C HIS A 141 -8.61 1.53 -3.83
N MET A 142 -9.69 2.31 -3.74
CA MET A 142 -9.66 3.72 -4.13
C MET A 142 -8.71 4.55 -3.25
N ALA A 143 -8.72 4.31 -1.94
CA ALA A 143 -7.85 4.98 -0.97
C ALA A 143 -6.37 4.69 -1.26
N CYS A 144 -6.02 3.42 -1.56
CA CYS A 144 -4.69 3.03 -1.99
C CYS A 144 -4.29 3.72 -3.30
N LEU A 145 -5.16 3.75 -4.32
CA LEU A 145 -4.85 4.44 -5.57
C LEU A 145 -4.54 5.93 -5.37
N VAL A 146 -5.35 6.63 -4.58
CA VAL A 146 -5.11 8.04 -4.25
C VAL A 146 -3.75 8.20 -3.55
N TRP A 147 -3.41 7.29 -2.63
CA TRP A 147 -2.13 7.30 -1.95
C TRP A 147 -0.95 7.00 -2.89
N ASP A 148 -1.11 6.07 -3.81
CA ASP A 148 -0.08 5.69 -4.79
C ASP A 148 0.22 6.84 -5.76
N ILE A 149 -0.76 7.71 -6.06
CA ILE A 149 -0.51 8.98 -6.78
C ILE A 149 0.46 9.85 -5.98
N VAL A 150 0.23 10.03 -4.68
CA VAL A 150 1.09 10.84 -3.80
C VAL A 150 2.51 10.24 -3.77
N LEU A 151 2.63 8.92 -3.57
CA LEU A 151 3.93 8.24 -3.57
C LEU A 151 4.65 8.35 -4.92
N THR A 152 3.92 8.30 -6.02
CA THR A 152 4.49 8.48 -7.37
C THR A 152 5.06 9.87 -7.55
N VAL A 153 4.32 10.92 -7.14
CA VAL A 153 4.80 12.30 -7.18
C VAL A 153 6.07 12.47 -6.35
N VAL A 154 6.09 11.92 -5.13
CA VAL A 154 7.27 11.95 -4.26
C VAL A 154 8.45 11.21 -4.90
N ALA A 155 8.23 10.01 -5.45
CA ALA A 155 9.28 9.21 -6.08
C ALA A 155 9.88 9.91 -7.31
N VAL A 156 9.03 10.53 -8.15
CA VAL A 156 9.49 11.30 -9.32
C VAL A 156 10.25 12.54 -8.88
N ALA A 157 9.75 13.29 -7.89
CA ALA A 157 10.43 14.47 -7.36
C ALA A 157 11.82 14.15 -6.79
N LEU A 158 11.93 13.05 -6.04
CA LEU A 158 13.21 12.57 -5.51
C LEU A 158 14.17 12.14 -6.63
N SER A 159 13.67 11.50 -7.69
CA SER A 159 14.50 11.13 -8.84
C SER A 159 14.97 12.33 -9.65
N ALA A 160 14.13 13.36 -9.80
CA ALA A 160 14.45 14.58 -10.54
C ALA A 160 15.50 15.44 -9.81
N GLY A 161 15.50 15.44 -8.47
CA GLY A 161 16.51 16.15 -7.66
C GLY A 161 17.87 15.46 -7.56
N SER A 162 18.01 14.25 -8.11
CA SER A 162 19.29 13.50 -8.13
C SER A 162 20.12 13.67 -9.42
N LEU A 163 19.62 14.48 -10.36
CA LEU A 163 20.29 14.91 -11.60
C LEU A 163 20.94 16.28 -11.42
#